data_AF-A0A6G0IL10-F1
#
_entry.id   AF-A0A6G0IL10-F1
#
_cell.length_a   1.000
_cell.length_b   1.000
_cell.length_c   1.000
_cell.angle_alpha   90.00
_cell.angle_beta   90.00
_cell.angle_gamma   90.00
#
_symmetry.space_group_name_H-M   'P 1'
#
loop_
_entity.id
_entity.type
_entity.pdbx_description
1 polymer ?
#
loop_
_entity_poly.entity_id
_entity_poly.type
_entity_poly.pdbx_seq_one_letter_code
_entity_poly.pdbx_strand_id
1 'polypeptide(L)'
;MQKYLTKCHYDEEKEPYCPNFRLGYIADKARESFSQLCRTGGVIGVFINWKCNLDIDPSNCKPTYSFRRLDLRKDQVNSWFAKYYNKNGVETRTLIKAYGIRLDVIVHGHAGKFSPIPTIISTVTAMTSVGICTIICDWIMLTFIDKNEVYSDRKFDEIIKEPPVPISTELSYITSFGSNHSDLSEGVPL
;
A
#
# COMPACT_ATOMS: atom_id res chain seq x y z
N MET A 1 -9.67 27.24 -25.95
CA MET A 1 -10.04 26.76 -24.60
C MET A 1 -11.45 27.19 -24.18
N GLN A 2 -11.80 28.49 -24.20
CA GLN A 2 -13.10 28.98 -23.75
C GLN A 2 -14.31 28.42 -24.54
N LYS A 3 -14.19 28.30 -25.88
CA LYS A 3 -15.23 27.68 -26.73
C LYS A 3 -15.50 26.20 -26.40
N TYR A 4 -14.48 25.47 -25.91
CA TYR A 4 -14.59 24.07 -25.51
C TYR A 4 -15.33 23.95 -24.18
N LEU A 5 -14.90 24.72 -23.17
CA LEU A 5 -15.52 24.72 -21.84
C LEU A 5 -17.00 25.12 -21.85
N THR A 6 -17.47 25.89 -22.83
CA THR A 6 -18.89 26.25 -22.93
C THR A 6 -19.76 25.19 -23.59
N LYS A 7 -19.18 24.31 -24.42
CA LYS A 7 -19.93 23.36 -25.27
C LYS A 7 -19.72 21.90 -24.88
N CYS A 8 -18.64 21.59 -24.18
CA CYS A 8 -18.35 20.22 -23.80
C CYS A 8 -19.39 19.74 -22.78
N HIS A 9 -19.68 18.45 -22.85
CA HIS A 9 -20.40 17.71 -21.83
C HIS A 9 -19.56 16.51 -21.45
N TYR A 10 -19.48 16.23 -20.15
CA TYR A 10 -18.75 15.08 -19.67
C TYR A 10 -19.32 13.78 -20.25
N ASP A 11 -18.42 12.96 -20.78
CA ASP A 11 -18.67 11.60 -21.21
C ASP A 11 -17.44 10.77 -20.84
N GLU A 12 -17.66 9.58 -20.29
CA GLU A 12 -16.59 8.75 -19.74
C GLU A 12 -15.59 8.28 -20.81
N GLU A 13 -16.06 8.05 -22.04
CA GLU A 13 -15.23 7.54 -23.14
C GLU A 13 -14.78 8.65 -24.08
N LYS A 14 -15.70 9.54 -24.46
CA LYS A 14 -15.48 10.54 -25.51
C LYS A 14 -14.85 11.81 -24.98
N GLU A 15 -15.27 12.28 -23.80
CA GLU A 15 -14.88 13.59 -23.25
C GLU A 15 -14.55 13.51 -21.74
N PRO A 16 -13.54 12.69 -21.34
CA PRO A 16 -13.21 12.46 -19.94
C PRO A 16 -12.64 13.70 -19.24
N TYR A 17 -12.13 14.68 -20.00
CA TYR A 17 -11.57 15.91 -19.46
C TYR A 17 -12.58 17.06 -19.37
N CYS A 18 -13.82 16.88 -19.82
CA CYS A 18 -14.81 17.93 -19.73
C CYS A 18 -15.34 18.08 -18.30
N PRO A 19 -15.22 19.27 -17.67
CA PRO A 19 -15.68 19.48 -16.29
C PRO A 19 -17.19 19.76 -16.17
N ASN A 20 -17.94 19.74 -17.27
CA ASN A 20 -19.36 20.10 -17.28
C ASN A 20 -20.25 18.86 -17.13
N PHE A 21 -20.87 18.74 -15.95
CA PHE A 21 -21.76 17.63 -15.63
C PHE A 21 -23.23 18.08 -15.56
N ARG A 22 -24.14 17.22 -16.02
CA ARG A 22 -25.58 17.40 -15.76
C ARG A 22 -25.90 16.84 -14.38
N LEU A 23 -26.63 17.60 -13.56
CA LEU A 23 -27.02 17.15 -12.21
C LEU A 23 -27.84 15.85 -12.23
N GLY A 24 -28.67 15.65 -13.25
CA GLY A 24 -29.40 14.40 -13.45
C GLY A 24 -28.48 13.21 -13.72
N TYR A 25 -27.38 13.41 -14.46
CA TYR A 25 -26.36 12.37 -14.69
C TYR A 25 -25.63 12.00 -13.40
N ILE A 26 -25.28 13.01 -12.58
CA ILE A 26 -24.67 12.79 -11.27
C ILE A 26 -25.59 11.97 -10.36
N ALA A 27 -26.87 12.34 -10.28
CA ALA A 27 -27.86 11.62 -9.48
C ALA A 27 -28.04 10.17 -9.96
N ASP A 28 -28.18 9.97 -11.28
CA ASP A 28 -28.32 8.65 -11.89
C ASP A 28 -27.10 7.75 -11.64
N LYS A 29 -25.89 8.27 -11.85
CA LYS A 29 -24.64 7.54 -11.56
C LYS A 29 -24.46 7.25 -10.06
N ALA A 30 -25.00 8.10 -9.19
CA ALA A 30 -25.07 7.84 -7.75
C ALA A 30 -26.19 6.86 -7.35
N ARG A 31 -26.98 6.34 -8.32
CA ARG A 31 -28.14 5.46 -8.14
C ARG A 31 -29.26 6.10 -7.32
N GLU A 32 -29.48 7.40 -7.52
CA GLU A 32 -30.49 8.19 -6.82
C GLU A 32 -31.43 8.88 -7.81
N SER A 33 -32.70 9.05 -7.43
CA SER A 33 -33.67 9.80 -8.24
C SER A 33 -33.48 11.31 -8.04
N PHE A 34 -33.22 12.05 -9.11
CA PHE A 34 -33.07 13.51 -9.06
C PHE A 34 -34.29 14.20 -8.44
N SER A 35 -35.50 13.78 -8.81
CA SER A 35 -36.74 14.35 -8.25
C SER A 35 -36.90 14.11 -6.75
N GLN A 36 -36.45 12.96 -6.26
CA GLN A 36 -36.46 12.68 -4.82
C GLN A 36 -35.43 13.52 -4.08
N LEU A 37 -34.20 13.61 -4.61
CA LEU A 37 -33.14 14.46 -4.08
C LEU A 37 -33.55 15.94 -4.01
N CYS A 38 -34.27 16.47 -5.00
CA CYS A 38 -34.78 17.84 -4.95
C CYS A 38 -35.84 18.07 -3.85
N ARG A 39 -36.60 17.03 -3.47
CA ARG A 39 -37.64 17.13 -2.44
C ARG A 39 -37.08 16.96 -1.03
N THR A 40 -36.21 15.97 -0.83
CA THR A 40 -35.69 15.63 0.51
C THR A 40 -34.39 16.34 0.84
N GLY A 41 -33.66 16.83 -0.17
CA GLY A 41 -32.25 17.15 -0.06
C GLY A 41 -31.38 15.90 0.03
N GLY A 42 -30.06 16.11 0.02
CA GLY A 42 -29.06 15.07 0.19
C GLY A 42 -27.65 15.57 -0.06
N VAL A 43 -26.66 14.74 0.27
CA VAL A 43 -25.24 15.02 0.01
C VAL A 43 -24.71 13.98 -0.97
N ILE A 44 -24.25 14.44 -2.14
CA ILE A 44 -23.60 13.59 -3.14
C ILE A 44 -22.10 13.91 -3.16
N GLY A 45 -21.30 12.88 -2.97
CA GLY A 45 -19.86 12.91 -3.18
C GLY A 45 -19.54 12.76 -4.66
N VAL A 46 -18.77 13.71 -5.19
CA VAL A 46 -18.19 13.69 -6.54
C VAL A 46 -16.72 13.34 -6.37
N PHE A 47 -16.37 12.10 -6.70
CA PHE A 47 -15.01 11.58 -6.55
C PHE A 47 -14.25 11.72 -7.86
N ILE A 48 -13.13 12.42 -7.84
CA ILE A 48 -12.23 12.58 -8.98
C ILE A 48 -10.95 11.79 -8.66
N ASN A 49 -10.77 10.65 -9.32
CA ASN A 49 -9.63 9.77 -9.08
C ASN A 49 -8.60 9.90 -10.21
N TRP A 50 -7.37 10.23 -9.83
CA TRP A 50 -6.22 10.26 -10.72
C TRP A 50 -5.29 9.10 -10.38
N LYS A 51 -5.37 8.02 -11.14
CA LYS A 51 -4.42 6.89 -11.02
C LYS A 51 -3.48 6.93 -12.22
N CYS A 52 -2.28 7.46 -12.02
CA CYS A 52 -1.38 7.77 -13.11
C CYS A 52 -0.07 7.01 -13.01
N ASN A 53 0.33 6.38 -14.11
CA ASN A 53 1.67 5.85 -14.28
C ASN A 53 2.50 6.91 -15.03
N LEU A 54 3.46 7.51 -14.33
CA LEU A 54 4.34 8.56 -14.85
C LEU A 54 5.52 8.01 -15.67
N ASP A 55 5.62 6.69 -15.83
CA ASP A 55 6.58 6.03 -16.71
C ASP A 55 6.11 5.99 -18.16
N ILE A 56 4.81 6.22 -18.38
CA ILE A 56 4.15 6.24 -19.70
C ILE A 56 3.88 7.71 -20.07
N ASP A 57 3.47 7.94 -21.32
CA ASP A 57 3.06 9.28 -21.78
C ASP A 57 2.02 9.92 -20.84
N PRO A 58 2.24 11.18 -20.41
CA PRO A 58 1.33 11.92 -19.53
C PRO A 58 -0.11 12.04 -20.06
N SER A 59 -0.34 11.93 -21.37
CA SER A 59 -1.68 11.97 -21.97
C SER A 59 -2.57 10.80 -21.57
N ASN A 60 -1.99 9.71 -21.07
CA ASN A 60 -2.73 8.56 -20.57
C ASN A 60 -3.22 8.75 -19.12
N CYS A 61 -2.72 9.75 -18.41
CA CYS A 61 -3.21 10.14 -17.11
C CYS A 61 -4.55 10.88 -17.28
N LYS A 62 -5.65 10.14 -17.11
CA LYS A 62 -7.03 10.63 -17.25
C LYS A 62 -7.75 10.56 -15.90
N PRO A 63 -8.61 11.55 -15.57
CA PRO A 63 -9.43 11.47 -14.38
C PRO A 63 -10.52 10.43 -14.55
N THR A 64 -10.78 9.66 -13.51
CA THR A 64 -11.96 8.78 -13.40
C THR A 64 -12.93 9.39 -12.41
N TYR A 65 -14.17 9.63 -12.84
CA TYR A 65 -15.21 10.22 -12.00
C TYR A 65 -16.14 9.14 -11.46
N SER A 66 -16.43 9.20 -10.16
CA SER A 66 -17.47 8.37 -9.55
C SER A 66 -18.35 9.20 -8.61
N PHE A 67 -19.59 8.77 -8.44
CA PHE A 67 -20.61 9.53 -7.71
C PHE A 67 -21.27 8.63 -6.68
N ARG A 68 -21.42 9.11 -5.45
CA ARG A 68 -22.06 8.34 -4.38
C ARG A 68 -22.76 9.26 -3.40
N ARG A 69 -23.92 8.83 -2.89
CA ARG A 69 -24.55 9.49 -1.75
C ARG A 69 -23.70 9.31 -0.47
N LEU A 70 -23.48 10.40 0.26
CA LEU A 70 -22.66 10.43 1.48
C LEU A 70 -23.51 10.51 2.76
N ASP A 71 -24.70 11.10 2.69
CA ASP A 71 -25.62 11.21 3.82
C ASP A 71 -26.45 9.94 4.03
N LEU A 72 -26.90 9.75 5.28
CA LEU A 72 -27.94 8.77 5.58
C LEU A 72 -29.28 9.31 5.11
N ARG A 73 -30.08 8.50 4.41
CA ARG A 73 -31.39 8.92 3.83
C ARG A 73 -32.40 9.49 4.84
N LYS A 74 -32.20 9.25 6.14
CA LYS A 74 -33.04 9.79 7.22
C LYS A 74 -32.72 11.24 7.55
N ASP A 75 -31.56 11.74 7.14
CA ASP A 75 -31.09 13.07 7.49
C ASP A 75 -31.50 14.06 6.39
N GLN A 76 -32.54 14.85 6.66
CA GLN A 76 -32.96 15.89 5.73
C GLN A 76 -31.96 17.04 5.79
N VAL A 77 -31.10 17.13 4.78
CA VAL A 77 -30.18 18.25 4.60
C VAL A 77 -30.99 19.52 4.37
N ASN A 78 -31.26 20.25 5.45
CA ASN A 78 -31.94 21.53 5.41
C ASN A 78 -31.04 22.61 5.99
N SER A 79 -31.10 23.80 5.42
CA SER A 79 -30.38 24.96 5.91
C SER A 79 -31.33 26.14 6.03
N TRP A 80 -31.23 26.84 7.16
CA TRP A 80 -32.11 27.94 7.51
C TRP A 80 -31.35 29.24 7.31
N PHE A 81 -31.92 30.13 6.52
CA PHE A 81 -31.36 31.43 6.22
C PHE A 81 -32.40 32.48 6.55
N ALA A 82 -31.99 33.59 7.16
CA ALA A 82 -32.89 34.69 7.45
C ALA A 82 -32.42 35.96 6.72
N LYS A 83 -33.36 36.62 6.03
CA LYS A 83 -33.15 37.95 5.46
C LYS A 83 -33.76 38.97 6.39
N TYR A 84 -32.93 39.81 6.98
CA TYR A 84 -33.34 40.87 7.90
C TYR A 84 -33.53 42.18 7.14
N TYR A 85 -34.58 42.93 7.46
CA TYR A 85 -34.86 44.24 6.89
C TYR A 85 -35.71 45.08 7.84
N ASN A 86 -35.56 46.40 7.77
CA ASN A 86 -36.36 47.34 8.54
C ASN A 86 -37.55 47.82 7.70
N LYS A 87 -38.78 47.68 8.21
CA LYS A 87 -39.99 48.23 7.58
C LYS A 87 -40.61 49.24 8.54
N ASN A 88 -40.52 50.53 8.18
CA ASN A 88 -41.10 51.65 8.93
C ASN A 88 -40.64 51.73 10.40
N GLY A 89 -39.35 51.49 10.68
CA GLY A 89 -38.79 51.52 12.03
C GLY A 89 -38.95 50.19 12.80
N VAL A 90 -39.66 49.20 12.25
CA VAL A 90 -39.82 47.87 12.84
C VAL A 90 -38.86 46.89 12.17
N GLU A 91 -38.00 46.26 12.98
CA GLU A 91 -37.12 45.20 12.51
C GLU A 91 -37.91 43.93 12.16
N THR A 92 -37.83 43.50 10.91
CA THR A 92 -38.54 42.33 10.38
C THR A 92 -37.55 41.36 9.75
N ARG A 93 -37.89 40.07 9.73
CA ARG A 93 -37.11 39.06 9.00
C ARG A 93 -37.98 38.11 8.20
N THR A 94 -37.49 37.71 7.03
CA THR A 94 -38.01 36.56 6.28
C THR A 94 -37.11 35.36 6.55
N LEU A 95 -37.66 34.34 7.20
CA LEU A 95 -36.96 33.07 7.43
C LEU A 95 -37.23 32.13 6.26
N ILE A 96 -36.17 31.59 5.67
CA ILE A 96 -36.19 30.71 4.50
C ILE A 96 -35.56 29.38 4.91
N LYS A 97 -36.33 28.30 4.79
CA LYS A 97 -35.83 26.93 4.92
C LYS A 97 -35.53 26.39 3.52
N ALA A 98 -34.26 26.18 3.20
CA ALA A 98 -33.85 25.61 1.92
C ALA A 98 -33.62 24.10 2.04
N TYR A 99 -34.12 23.37 1.05
CA TYR A 99 -33.80 21.96 0.80
C TYR A 99 -33.03 21.90 -0.51
N GLY A 100 -31.94 21.14 -0.53
CA GLY A 100 -31.08 21.10 -1.71
C GLY A 100 -30.10 19.94 -1.69
N ILE A 101 -29.41 19.81 -2.81
CA ILE A 101 -28.36 18.82 -3.00
C ILE A 101 -27.04 19.51 -2.73
N ARG A 102 -26.27 19.00 -1.77
CA ARG A 102 -24.90 19.42 -1.54
C ARG A 102 -23.97 18.50 -2.33
N LEU A 103 -23.08 19.08 -3.12
CA LEU A 103 -22.04 18.34 -3.85
C LEU A 103 -20.71 18.51 -3.14
N ASP A 104 -20.17 17.42 -2.61
CA ASP A 104 -18.84 17.41 -2.01
C ASP A 104 -17.84 16.83 -3.03
N VAL A 105 -16.99 17.69 -3.59
CA VAL A 105 -15.98 17.30 -4.57
C VAL A 105 -14.73 16.81 -3.85
N ILE A 106 -14.43 15.52 -3.99
CA ILE A 106 -13.34 14.84 -3.31
C ILE A 106 -12.35 14.35 -4.37
N VAL A 107 -11.12 14.84 -4.31
CA VAL A 107 -10.08 14.52 -5.29
C VAL A 107 -9.08 13.57 -4.66
N HIS A 108 -8.87 12.42 -5.30
CA HIS A 108 -7.83 11.47 -4.94
C HIS A 108 -6.79 11.38 -6.06
N GLY A 109 -5.52 11.30 -5.68
CA GLY A 109 -4.41 11.14 -6.60
C GLY A 109 -3.46 10.06 -6.12
N HIS A 110 -3.11 9.14 -7.01
CA HIS A 110 -2.03 8.20 -6.83
C HIS A 110 -1.20 8.16 -8.10
N ALA A 111 0.07 8.53 -7.98
CA ALA A 111 1.00 8.55 -9.09
C ALA A 111 2.19 7.64 -8.77
N GLY A 112 2.51 6.75 -9.70
CA GLY A 112 3.70 5.91 -9.65
C GLY A 112 4.70 6.38 -10.69
N LYS A 113 5.99 6.41 -10.33
CA LYS A 113 7.10 6.58 -11.25
C LYS A 113 8.18 5.57 -10.89
N PHE A 114 8.79 4.95 -11.88
CA PHE A 114 9.92 4.07 -11.73
C PHE A 114 11.04 4.78 -10.99
N SER A 115 11.53 4.14 -9.95
CA SER A 115 12.66 4.60 -9.15
C SER A 115 13.55 3.41 -8.81
N PRO A 116 14.86 3.49 -9.05
CA PRO A 116 15.77 2.37 -8.83
C PRO A 116 15.83 1.94 -7.35
N ILE A 117 15.62 2.87 -6.41
CA ILE A 117 15.71 2.61 -4.97
C ILE A 117 14.66 1.55 -4.52
N PRO A 118 13.34 1.77 -4.68
CA PRO A 118 12.34 0.76 -4.30
C PRO A 118 12.45 -0.52 -5.14
N THR A 119 12.89 -0.43 -6.40
CA THR A 119 13.11 -1.62 -7.24
C THR A 119 14.20 -2.52 -6.67
N ILE A 120 15.36 -1.99 -6.28
CA ILE A 120 16.44 -2.79 -5.69
C ILE A 120 15.97 -3.45 -4.40
N ILE A 121 15.28 -2.72 -3.53
CA ILE A 121 14.74 -3.26 -2.27
C ILE A 121 13.79 -4.43 -2.57
N SER A 122 12.83 -4.24 -3.48
CA SER A 122 11.89 -5.29 -3.88
C SER A 122 12.58 -6.51 -4.47
N THR A 123 13.62 -6.32 -5.29
CA THR A 123 14.39 -7.42 -5.89
C THR A 123 15.14 -8.20 -4.81
N VAL A 124 15.81 -7.52 -3.88
CA VAL A 124 16.50 -8.18 -2.75
C VAL A 124 15.51 -8.95 -1.88
N THR A 125 14.35 -8.36 -1.56
CA THR A 125 13.29 -9.05 -0.81
C THR A 125 12.81 -10.30 -1.54
N ALA A 126 12.63 -10.24 -2.86
CA ALA A 126 12.24 -11.38 -3.67
C ALA A 126 13.32 -12.47 -3.72
N MET A 127 14.61 -12.12 -3.77
CA MET A 127 15.69 -13.13 -3.72
C MET A 127 15.77 -13.80 -2.35
N THR A 128 15.67 -13.03 -1.27
CA THR A 128 15.71 -13.57 0.10
C THR A 128 14.51 -14.47 0.39
N SER A 129 13.33 -14.17 -0.16
CA SER A 129 12.13 -15.00 0.07
C SER A 129 12.23 -16.39 -0.56
N VAL A 130 13.02 -16.58 -1.63
CA VAL A 130 13.30 -17.91 -2.21
C VAL A 130 14.00 -18.83 -1.20
N GLY A 131 14.79 -18.28 -0.28
CA GLY A 131 15.43 -19.05 0.80
C GLY A 131 14.43 -19.70 1.77
N ILE A 132 13.21 -19.19 1.88
CA ILE A 132 12.16 -19.79 2.72
C ILE A 132 11.67 -21.11 2.09
N CYS A 133 11.66 -21.21 0.76
CA CYS A 133 11.24 -22.42 0.07
C CYS A 133 12.14 -23.62 0.42
N THR A 134 13.45 -23.42 0.54
CA THR A 134 14.37 -24.53 0.86
C THR A 134 14.16 -25.06 2.27
N ILE A 135 13.89 -24.18 3.24
CA ILE A 135 13.56 -24.56 4.62
C ILE A 135 12.27 -25.38 4.66
N ILE A 136 11.24 -24.95 3.94
CA ILE A 136 9.96 -25.68 3.86
C ILE A 136 10.13 -27.02 3.16
N CYS A 137 10.84 -27.06 2.02
CA CYS A 137 11.13 -28.29 1.30
C CYS A 137 11.88 -29.30 2.18
N ASP A 138 12.84 -28.82 2.97
CA ASP A 138 13.61 -29.65 3.89
C ASP A 138 12.78 -30.19 5.05
N TRP A 139 11.91 -29.35 5.64
CA TRP A 139 10.99 -29.77 6.69
C TRP A 139 10.02 -30.85 6.21
N ILE A 140 9.48 -30.69 4.99
CA ILE A 140 8.60 -31.69 4.37
C ILE A 140 9.37 -32.99 4.10
N MET A 141 10.58 -32.91 3.56
CA MET A 141 11.39 -34.08 3.23
C MET A 141 11.78 -34.90 4.47
N LEU A 142 12.09 -34.23 5.59
CA LEU A 142 12.45 -34.90 6.84
C LEU A 142 11.23 -35.49 7.59
N THR A 143 10.05 -34.90 7.44
CA THR A 143 8.87 -35.28 8.23
C THR A 143 7.94 -36.28 7.52
N PHE A 144 7.80 -36.20 6.19
CA PHE A 144 6.73 -36.90 5.46
C PHE A 144 7.20 -37.96 4.45
N ILE A 145 8.50 -38.10 4.19
CA ILE A 145 9.01 -39.11 3.26
C ILE A 145 9.40 -40.38 4.03
N ASP A 146 8.86 -41.53 3.62
CA ASP A 146 9.10 -42.88 4.19
C ASP A 146 10.58 -43.33 4.21
N LYS A 147 11.48 -42.59 3.57
CA LYS A 147 12.94 -42.80 3.58
C LYS A 147 13.69 -41.64 4.23
N ASN A 148 13.13 -41.06 5.29
CA ASN A 148 13.74 -39.95 6.03
C ASN A 148 15.13 -40.31 6.60
N GLU A 149 15.35 -41.56 7.04
CA GLU A 149 16.64 -42.05 7.56
C GLU A 149 17.76 -41.90 6.51
N VAL A 150 17.52 -42.34 5.26
CA VAL A 150 18.52 -42.24 4.17
C VAL A 150 18.83 -40.79 3.79
N TYR A 151 17.87 -39.88 3.90
CA TYR A 151 18.11 -38.45 3.65
C TYR A 151 18.77 -37.75 4.84
N SER A 152 18.41 -38.12 6.06
CA SER A 152 19.00 -37.62 7.31
C SER A 152 20.48 -37.99 7.41
N ASP A 153 20.83 -39.26 7.16
CA ASP A 153 22.20 -39.77 7.23
C ASP A 153 23.14 -39.16 6.17
N ARG A 154 22.59 -38.68 5.05
CA ARG A 154 23.38 -37.98 4.02
C ARG A 154 23.49 -36.48 4.24
N LYS A 155 22.58 -35.91 5.03
CA LYS A 155 22.53 -34.48 5.30
C LYS A 155 23.25 -34.11 6.58
N PHE A 156 23.20 -34.96 7.60
CA PHE A 156 23.78 -34.73 8.92
C PHE A 156 24.91 -35.74 9.16
N ASP A 157 26.13 -35.23 9.39
CA ASP A 157 27.22 -36.04 9.93
C ASP A 157 27.17 -35.98 11.46
N GLU A 158 26.91 -37.11 12.11
CA GLU A 158 26.90 -37.20 13.57
C GLU A 158 28.34 -37.20 14.12
N ILE A 159 28.69 -36.18 14.91
CA ILE A 159 29.98 -36.12 15.61
C ILE A 159 29.76 -36.52 17.06
N ILE A 160 30.16 -37.75 17.41
CA ILE A 160 30.24 -38.20 18.81
C ILE A 160 31.42 -37.47 19.46
N LYS A 161 31.14 -36.51 20.34
CA LYS A 161 32.16 -35.98 21.25
C LYS A 161 32.39 -37.00 22.36
N GLU A 162 33.42 -37.82 22.25
CA GLU A 162 33.87 -38.66 23.37
C GLU A 162 34.25 -37.77 24.56
N PRO A 163 33.80 -38.08 25.79
CA PRO A 163 34.31 -37.39 26.98
C PRO A 163 35.81 -37.70 27.11
N PRO A 164 36.64 -36.72 27.53
CA PRO A 164 38.08 -36.92 27.59
C PRO A 164 38.42 -38.07 28.53
N VAL A 165 38.96 -39.15 27.98
CA VAL A 165 39.49 -40.28 28.74
C VAL A 165 40.72 -39.80 29.52
N PRO A 166 40.81 -40.01 30.85
CA PRO A 166 41.97 -39.61 31.62
C PRO A 166 43.19 -40.44 31.19
N ILE A 167 44.24 -39.75 30.76
CA ILE A 167 45.51 -40.32 30.35
C ILE A 167 46.16 -41.00 31.56
N SER A 168 46.31 -42.33 31.52
CA SER A 168 47.20 -43.06 32.42
C SER A 168 48.61 -43.08 31.84
N THR A 169 49.52 -42.37 32.51
CA THR A 169 50.97 -42.39 32.34
C THR A 169 51.55 -43.81 32.55
N GLU A 170 52.49 -44.22 31.69
CA GLU A 170 53.72 -45.01 31.95
C GLU A 170 54.29 -45.45 30.58
N LEU A 171 55.27 -44.75 30.01
CA LEU A 171 56.73 -45.00 30.08
C LEU A 171 57.25 -46.02 29.04
N SER A 172 57.90 -45.53 27.97
CA SER A 172 58.87 -46.31 27.18
C SER A 172 59.89 -45.42 26.45
N TYR A 173 61.11 -45.42 27.01
CA TYR A 173 62.43 -45.36 26.37
C TYR A 173 62.83 -44.25 25.38
N ILE A 174 63.90 -43.57 25.80
CA ILE A 174 64.76 -42.59 25.14
C ILE A 174 65.40 -43.15 23.86
N THR A 175 65.47 -42.33 22.80
CA THR A 175 66.70 -42.18 22.01
C THR A 175 66.73 -40.82 21.32
N SER A 176 67.74 -40.05 21.71
CA SER A 176 68.12 -38.75 21.16
C SER A 176 68.58 -38.86 19.71
N PHE A 177 68.08 -37.97 18.85
CA PHE A 177 68.86 -37.43 17.74
C PHE A 177 68.63 -35.93 17.71
N GLY A 178 69.68 -35.19 18.09
CA GLY A 178 69.69 -33.74 17.98
C GLY A 178 69.91 -33.31 16.53
N SER A 179 69.29 -32.20 16.15
CA SER A 179 69.96 -31.22 15.31
C SER A 179 69.39 -29.84 15.56
N ASN A 180 70.31 -28.90 15.65
CA ASN A 180 70.16 -27.55 16.17
C ASN A 180 69.23 -26.71 15.28
N HIS A 181 68.28 -26.01 15.89
CA HIS A 181 67.90 -24.70 15.36
C HIS A 181 68.00 -23.67 16.48
N SER A 182 68.90 -22.74 16.23
CA SER A 182 69.30 -21.62 17.05
C SER A 182 68.11 -20.78 17.50
N ASP A 183 68.20 -20.34 18.75
CA ASP A 183 67.52 -19.19 19.32
C ASP A 183 67.59 -17.97 18.41
N LEU A 184 66.49 -17.22 18.32
CA LEU A 184 66.57 -15.78 18.57
C LEU A 184 65.30 -15.31 19.28
N SER A 185 65.52 -15.00 20.55
CA SER A 185 64.66 -14.27 21.46
C SER A 185 64.50 -12.81 21.04
N GLU A 186 63.35 -12.23 21.40
CA GLU A 186 62.98 -10.82 21.69
C GLU A 186 61.60 -10.55 21.05
N GLY A 187 60.48 -10.38 21.76
CA GLY A 187 60.26 -10.05 23.16
C GLY A 187 60.17 -8.54 23.37
N VAL A 188 59.04 -7.90 23.01
CA VAL A 188 58.45 -6.74 23.75
C VAL A 188 56.93 -6.68 23.49
N PRO A 189 56.08 -6.57 24.54
CA PRO A 189 54.67 -6.19 24.46
C PRO A 189 54.43 -4.69 24.69
N LEU A 190 53.28 -4.21 24.18
CA LEU A 190 52.63 -2.88 24.34
C LEU A 190 53.20 -1.73 23.48
#